data_AF-A0A3D1M6M2-F1
#
_entry.id   AF-A0A3D1M6M2-F1
#
_cell.length_a   1.000
_cell.length_b   1.000
_cell.length_c   1.000
_cell.angle_alpha   90.00
_cell.angle_beta   90.00
_cell.angle_gamma   90.00
#
_symmetry.space_group_name_H-M   'P 1'
#
loop_
_entity.id
_entity.type
_entity.pdbx_description
1 polymer ?
#
loop_
_entity_poly.entity_id
_entity_poly.type
_entity_poly.pdbx_seq_one_letter_code
_entity_poly.pdbx_strand_id
1 'polypeptide(L)' 'TWSCYEGGEKPCGKCGTCIDRARAFELNGIKDPAMEA' A
#
# COMPACT_ATOMS: atom_id res chain seq x y z
N THR A 1 -9.96 7.98 -4.20
CA THR A 1 -8.92 8.60 -3.36
C THR A 1 -8.18 7.51 -2.62
N TRP A 2 -6.94 7.74 -2.20
CA TRP A 2 -6.13 6.73 -1.53
C TRP A 2 -5.41 7.35 -0.32
N SER A 3 -5.23 6.57 0.74
CA SER A 3 -4.96 7.11 2.09
C SER A 3 -3.49 7.43 2.38
N CYS A 4 -2.62 7.44 1.38
CA CYS A 4 -1.19 7.70 1.58
C CYS A 4 -0.93 9.17 1.89
N TYR A 5 -0.13 9.41 2.92
CA TYR A 5 0.20 10.76 3.38
C TYR A 5 1.11 11.53 2.41
N GLU A 6 1.72 10.85 1.43
CA GLU A 6 2.57 11.48 0.41
C GLU A 6 1.87 11.71 -0.93
N GLY A 7 0.60 11.31 -1.08
CA GLY A 7 -0.28 11.74 -2.17
C GLY A 7 0.09 11.32 -3.61
N GLY A 8 1.18 10.58 -3.83
CA GLY A 8 1.64 10.15 -5.16
C GLY A 8 0.70 9.16 -5.87
N GLU A 9 1.16 8.61 -7.00
CA GLU A 9 0.37 7.66 -7.80
C GLU A 9 0.48 6.20 -7.31
N LYS A 10 1.53 5.89 -6.54
CA LYS A 10 1.85 4.54 -6.04
C LYS A 10 2.16 4.55 -4.54
N PRO A 11 1.93 3.44 -3.82
CA PRO A 11 2.26 3.30 -2.40
C PRO A 11 3.71 3.65 -2.07
N CYS A 12 3.88 4.62 -1.16
CA CYS A 12 5.21 5.05 -0.75
C CYS A 12 5.93 4.04 0.15
N GLY A 13 5.24 3.01 0.64
CA GLY A 13 5.76 1.96 1.53
C GLY A 13 6.12 2.42 2.96
N LYS A 14 6.28 3.73 3.20
CA LYS A 14 6.81 4.30 4.45
C LYS A 14 5.77 4.95 5.38
N CYS A 15 4.60 5.35 4.90
CA CYS A 15 3.56 5.92 5.77
C CYS A 15 2.67 4.83 6.38
N GLY A 16 2.06 5.10 7.55
CA GLY A 16 1.28 4.11 8.31
C GLY A 16 0.19 3.41 7.48
N THR A 17 -0.58 4.18 6.70
CA THR A 17 -1.62 3.63 5.82
C THR A 17 -1.07 2.76 4.69
N CYS A 18 0.16 3.01 4.21
CA CYS A 18 0.81 2.11 3.25
C CYS A 18 1.31 0.82 3.91
N ILE A 19 1.78 0.90 5.16
CA ILE A 19 2.25 -0.25 5.95
C ILE A 19 1.08 -1.16 6.31
N ASP A 20 -0.01 -0.61 6.82
CA ASP A 20 -1.20 -1.40 7.21
C ASP A 20 -1.87 -2.06 5.99
N ARG A 21 -1.86 -1.37 4.85
CA ARG A 21 -2.28 -1.92 3.56
C ARG A 21 -1.37 -3.06 3.09
N ALA A 22 -0.05 -2.94 3.22
CA ALA A 22 0.89 -4.01 2.88
C ALA A 22 0.68 -5.25 3.78
N ARG A 23 0.49 -5.04 5.10
CA ARG A 23 0.11 -6.11 6.04
C ARG A 23 -1.21 -6.77 5.67
N ALA A 24 -2.22 -6.01 5.25
CA ALA A 24 -3.50 -6.56 4.83
C ALA A 24 -3.35 -7.48 3.60
N PHE A 25 -2.52 -7.11 2.63
CA PHE A 25 -2.19 -7.97 1.48
C PHE A 25 -1.42 -9.23 1.90
N GLU A 26 -0.38 -9.09 2.73
CA GLU A 26 0.41 -10.21 3.27
C GLU A 26 -0.45 -11.22 4.05
N LEU A 27 -1.33 -10.76 4.94
CA LEU A 27 -2.24 -11.59 5.74
C LEU A 27 -3.25 -12.39 4.89
N ASN A 28 -3.57 -11.91 3.69
CA ASN A 28 -4.44 -12.63 2.75
C ASN A 28 -3.64 -13.51 1.78
N GLY A 29 -2.30 -13.47 1.80
CA GLY A 29 -1.44 -14.17 0.83
C GLY A 29 -1.55 -13.63 -0.61
N ILE A 30 -2.02 -12.39 -0.77
CA ILE A 30 -2.28 -11.75 -2.07
C ILE A 30 -1.22 -10.68 -2.32
N LYS A 31 -0.71 -10.59 -3.55
CA LYS A 31 0.16 -9.48 -3.94
C LYS A 31 -0.61 -8.17 -4.07
N ASP A 32 0.06 -7.10 -3.75
CA ASP A 32 -0.46 -5.74 -3.86
C ASP A 32 -0.42 -5.23 -5.32
N PRO A 33 -1.57 -5.12 -6.03
CA PRO A 33 -1.59 -4.73 -7.43
C PRO A 33 -1.18 -3.26 -7.64
N ALA A 34 -1.19 -2.43 -6.59
CA ALA A 34 -0.71 -1.05 -6.67
C ALA A 34 0.82 -0.93 -6.59
N MET A 35 1.52 -2.04 -6.34
CA MET A 35 2.99 -2.14 -6.33
C MET A 35 3.56 -2.81 -7.60
N GLU A 36 2.74 -3.41 -8.45
CA GLU A 36 3.17 -4.14 -9.67
C GLU A 36 3.08 -3.29 -10.96
N ALA A 37 3.13 -1.96 -10.83
CA ALA A 37 3.14 -0.98 -11.92
C ALA A 37 4.42 -0.14 -11.93
#